data_AF-X6HD65-F1
#
_entry.id   AF-X6HD65-F1
#
_cell.length_a   1.000
_cell.length_b   1.000
_cell.length_c   1.000
_cell.angle_alpha   90.00
_cell.angle_beta   90.00
_cell.angle_gamma   90.00
#
_symmetry.space_group_name_H-M   'P 1'
#
loop_
_entity.id
_entity.type
_entity.pdbx_description
1 polymer ?
#
loop_
_entity_poly.entity_id
_entity_poly.type
_entity_poly.pdbx_seq_one_letter_code
_entity_poly.pdbx_strand_id
1 'polypeptide(L)'
;MAPPVSLPWPAPDALLIKFVAHHLWDPAETDPAHGMPAEVTITLKAEGLLRIDGPHAPATVGRRLSSWSTLTGWRGLKGNFSAPGLRSAIRLAVSASARPRAKKSKKAVTADILSALLTTSAGDRLVDLRDRALLITAFASGGRRRSEISSLR
;
A
#
# COMPACT_ATOMS: atom_id res chain seq x y z
N MET A 1 0.38 -26.99 23.85
CA MET A 1 0.54 -26.05 22.72
C MET A 1 1.85 -25.32 22.95
N ALA A 2 2.87 -25.55 22.10
CA ALA A 2 4.16 -24.87 22.27
C ALA A 2 3.96 -23.34 22.15
N PRO A 3 4.68 -22.53 22.94
CA PRO A 3 4.61 -21.07 22.78
C PRO A 3 5.01 -20.70 21.34
N PRO A 4 4.40 -19.67 20.74
CA PRO A 4 4.75 -19.24 19.40
C PRO A 4 6.24 -18.93 19.35
N VAL A 5 6.97 -19.63 18.50
CA VAL A 5 8.40 -19.40 18.28
C VAL A 5 8.55 -17.96 17.80
N SER A 6 9.23 -17.13 18.58
CA SER A 6 9.52 -15.75 18.19
C SER A 6 10.27 -15.75 16.86
N LEU A 7 9.85 -14.92 15.91
CA LEU A 7 10.57 -14.78 14.64
C LEU A 7 12.03 -14.41 14.91
N PRO A 8 12.99 -14.99 14.15
CA PRO A 8 14.40 -14.64 14.30
C PRO A 8 14.64 -13.16 13.95
N TRP A 9 15.46 -12.48 14.76
CA TRP A 9 15.86 -11.09 14.56
C TRP A 9 17.39 -10.99 14.42
N PRO A 10 17.92 -10.35 13.36
CA PRO A 10 17.18 -9.88 12.18
C PRO A 10 16.63 -11.05 11.36
N ALA A 11 15.61 -10.77 10.55
CA ALA A 11 15.01 -11.77 9.68
C ALA A 11 16.03 -12.29 8.65
N PRO A 12 16.23 -13.62 8.54
CA PRO A 12 17.02 -14.21 7.46
C PRO A 12 16.42 -13.91 6.09
N ASP A 13 17.24 -13.91 5.04
CA ASP A 13 16.79 -13.62 3.67
C ASP A 13 15.68 -14.59 3.22
N ALA A 14 15.82 -15.88 3.54
CA ALA A 14 14.80 -16.90 3.27
C ALA A 14 13.43 -16.57 3.90
N LEU A 15 13.42 -15.97 5.10
CA LEU A 15 12.18 -15.56 5.77
C LEU A 15 11.53 -14.36 5.08
N LEU A 16 12.34 -13.41 4.60
CA LEU A 16 11.85 -12.28 3.82
C LEU A 16 11.27 -12.74 2.47
N ILE A 17 11.93 -13.68 1.79
CA ILE A 17 11.44 -14.27 0.53
C ILE A 17 10.15 -15.07 0.79
N LYS A 18 10.08 -15.85 1.87
CA LYS A 18 8.85 -16.56 2.28
C LYS A 18 7.69 -15.58 2.52
N PHE A 19 7.95 -14.45 3.19
CA PHE A 19 6.95 -13.39 3.34
C PHE A 19 6.47 -12.85 2.00
N VAL A 20 7.37 -12.63 1.03
CA VAL A 20 6.99 -12.19 -0.32
C VAL A 20 6.11 -13.25 -1.01
N ALA A 21 6.53 -14.52 -1.02
CA ALA A 21 5.78 -15.61 -1.64
C ALA A 21 4.37 -15.77 -1.05
N HIS A 22 4.24 -15.71 0.28
CA HIS A 22 2.94 -15.80 0.95
C HIS A 22 1.96 -14.67 0.56
N HIS A 23 2.47 -13.49 0.17
CA HIS A 23 1.61 -12.31 -0.04
C HIS A 23 1.52 -11.86 -1.49
N LEU A 24 2.47 -12.25 -2.37
CA LEU A 24 2.48 -11.96 -3.80
C LEU A 24 2.43 -13.27 -4.60
N TRP A 25 1.38 -14.05 -4.37
CA TRP A 25 1.09 -15.28 -5.10
C TRP A 25 0.05 -15.04 -6.20
N ASP A 26 -0.01 -15.98 -7.13
CA ASP A 26 -0.97 -15.99 -8.23
C ASP A 26 -2.19 -16.83 -7.84
N PRO A 27 -3.41 -16.26 -7.78
CA PRO A 27 -4.63 -16.99 -7.46
C PRO A 27 -5.07 -17.97 -8.54
N ALA A 28 -4.50 -17.92 -9.75
CA ALA A 28 -4.77 -18.89 -10.81
C ALA A 28 -3.97 -20.19 -10.65
N GLU A 29 -2.92 -20.19 -9.83
CA GLU A 29 -2.10 -21.37 -9.57
C GLU A 29 -2.81 -22.31 -8.58
N THR A 30 -2.68 -23.62 -8.82
CA THR A 30 -3.47 -24.66 -8.13
C THR A 30 -2.69 -25.44 -7.09
N ASP A 31 -1.37 -25.25 -7.02
CA ASP A 31 -0.52 -25.86 -6.00
C ASP A 31 -0.96 -25.41 -4.59
N PRO A 32 -1.36 -26.33 -3.68
CA PRO A 32 -1.72 -25.99 -2.31
C PRO A 32 -0.59 -25.35 -1.49
N ALA A 33 0.67 -25.54 -1.91
CA ALA A 33 1.83 -24.90 -1.29
C ALA A 33 2.08 -23.48 -1.83
N HIS A 34 1.33 -23.04 -2.85
CA HIS A 34 1.46 -21.71 -3.43
C HIS A 34 0.67 -20.67 -2.65
N GLY A 35 1.35 -19.59 -2.27
CA GLY A 35 0.77 -18.53 -1.47
C GLY A 35 0.84 -18.78 0.02
N MET A 36 -0.15 -18.29 0.75
CA MET A 36 -0.15 -18.33 2.22
C MET A 36 -0.79 -19.64 2.71
N PRO A 37 -0.09 -20.43 3.53
CA PRO A 37 -0.67 -21.61 4.13
C PRO A 37 -1.97 -21.31 4.90
N ALA A 38 -2.91 -22.25 4.88
CA ALA A 38 -4.25 -22.05 5.44
C ALA A 38 -4.21 -21.71 6.94
N GLU A 39 -3.35 -22.39 7.69
CA GLU A 39 -3.17 -22.17 9.13
C GLU A 39 -2.63 -20.77 9.44
N VAL A 40 -1.73 -20.24 8.60
CA VAL A 40 -1.20 -18.87 8.73
C VAL A 40 -2.31 -17.87 8.41
N THR A 41 -3.09 -18.11 7.35
CA THR A 41 -4.22 -17.27 6.95
C THR A 41 -5.27 -17.18 8.06
N ILE A 42 -5.65 -18.33 8.65
CA ILE A 42 -6.62 -18.42 9.75
C ILE A 42 -6.12 -17.62 10.96
N THR A 43 -4.85 -17.82 11.35
CA THR A 43 -4.26 -17.14 12.51
C THR A 43 -4.23 -15.62 12.29
N LEU A 44 -3.74 -15.16 11.13
CA LEU A 44 -3.66 -13.73 10.83
C LEU A 44 -5.04 -13.06 10.72
N LYS A 45 -6.07 -13.79 10.27
CA LYS A 45 -7.45 -13.30 10.26
C LYS A 45 -8.03 -13.20 11.67
N ALA A 46 -7.81 -14.20 12.51
CA ALA A 46 -8.27 -14.22 13.89
C ALA A 46 -7.68 -13.05 14.70
N GLU A 47 -6.43 -12.69 14.44
CA GLU A 47 -5.75 -11.53 15.05
C GLU A 47 -6.08 -10.18 14.38
N GLY A 48 -6.90 -10.17 13.32
CA GLY A 48 -7.24 -8.95 12.58
C GLY A 48 -6.09 -8.36 11.74
N LEU A 49 -5.01 -9.11 11.54
CA LEU A 49 -3.81 -8.70 10.78
C LEU A 49 -3.93 -8.93 9.26
N LEU A 50 -4.87 -9.76 8.85
CA LEU A 50 -5.19 -10.04 7.44
C LEU A 50 -6.68 -9.85 7.16
N ARG A 51 -6.99 -8.89 6.27
CA ARG A 51 -8.37 -8.54 5.88
C ARG A 51 -8.78 -9.05 4.49
N ILE A 52 -7.83 -9.42 3.65
CA ILE A 52 -8.06 -9.76 2.23
C ILE A 52 -7.77 -11.24 2.04
N ASP A 53 -8.62 -11.93 1.28
CA ASP A 53 -8.50 -13.38 1.01
C ASP A 53 -7.50 -13.72 -0.11
N GLY A 54 -7.23 -12.77 -1.00
CA GLY A 54 -6.29 -12.92 -2.11
C GLY A 54 -4.93 -12.23 -1.88
N PRO A 55 -4.04 -12.29 -2.89
CA PRO A 55 -2.72 -11.68 -2.80
C PRO A 55 -2.81 -10.18 -2.54
N HIS A 56 -1.80 -9.67 -1.82
CA HIS A 56 -1.65 -8.25 -1.59
C HIS A 56 -1.23 -7.53 -2.87
N ALA A 57 -1.57 -6.24 -2.94
CA ALA A 57 -0.94 -5.38 -3.94
C ALA A 57 0.58 -5.32 -3.68
N PRO A 58 1.42 -5.33 -4.74
CA PRO A 58 2.86 -5.11 -4.64
C PRO A 58 3.27 -3.96 -3.72
N ALA A 59 2.59 -2.82 -3.83
CA ALA A 59 2.85 -1.65 -3.00
C ALA A 59 2.58 -1.90 -1.50
N THR A 60 1.62 -2.76 -1.16
CA THR A 60 1.34 -3.14 0.24
C THR A 60 2.47 -3.98 0.81
N VAL A 61 2.98 -4.95 0.05
CA VAL A 61 4.10 -5.80 0.47
C VAL A 61 5.38 -4.97 0.59
N GLY A 62 5.65 -4.09 -0.38
CA GLY A 62 6.78 -3.15 -0.32
C GLY A 62 6.73 -2.25 0.92
N ARG A 63 5.57 -1.66 1.24
CA ARG A 63 5.40 -0.85 2.45
C ARG A 63 5.72 -1.64 3.72
N ARG A 64 5.20 -2.87 3.84
CA ARG A 64 5.44 -3.74 5.02
C ARG A 64 6.92 -4.09 5.16
N LEU A 65 7.61 -4.42 4.07
CA LEU A 65 9.06 -4.67 4.09
C LEU A 65 9.86 -3.44 4.52
N SER A 66 9.48 -2.24 4.06
CA SER A 66 10.11 -1.00 4.53
C SER A 66 9.90 -0.78 6.02
N SER A 67 8.68 -0.95 6.54
CA SER A 67 8.40 -0.84 7.97
C SER A 67 9.19 -1.86 8.79
N TRP A 68 9.32 -3.10 8.31
CA TRP A 68 10.11 -4.13 8.98
C TRP A 68 11.60 -3.79 8.97
N SER A 69 12.13 -3.27 7.87
CA SER A 69 13.51 -2.75 7.79
C SER A 69 13.75 -1.63 8.80
N THR A 70 12.85 -0.65 8.86
CA THR A 70 12.92 0.45 9.84
C THR A 70 12.90 -0.07 11.28
N LEU A 71 11.98 -0.99 11.61
CA LEU A 71 11.89 -1.59 12.94
C LEU A 71 13.16 -2.37 13.31
N THR A 72 13.76 -3.07 12.34
CA THR A 72 15.04 -3.78 12.52
C THR A 72 16.16 -2.79 12.84
N GLY A 73 16.22 -1.67 12.12
CA GLY A 73 17.18 -0.59 12.38
C GLY A 73 16.99 0.06 13.75
N TRP A 74 15.75 0.28 14.21
CA TRP A 74 15.46 0.78 15.55
C TRP A 74 15.93 -0.15 16.67
N ARG A 75 16.05 -1.46 16.39
CA ARG A 75 16.65 -2.43 17.31
C ARG A 75 18.18 -2.46 17.24
N GLY A 76 18.82 -1.58 16.48
CA GLY A 76 20.28 -1.55 16.30
C GLY A 76 20.82 -2.68 15.41
N LEU A 77 19.95 -3.41 14.71
CA LEU A 77 20.32 -4.56 13.89
C LEU A 77 20.38 -4.18 12.41
N LYS A 78 21.19 -4.92 11.64
CA LYS A 78 21.24 -4.82 10.17
C LYS A 78 20.53 -6.03 9.57
N GLY A 79 19.38 -5.81 8.93
CA GLY A 79 18.62 -6.86 8.24
C GLY A 79 18.94 -7.00 6.76
N ASN A 80 18.56 -8.13 6.16
CA ASN A 80 18.88 -8.47 4.76
C ASN A 80 17.87 -7.93 3.73
N PHE A 81 17.25 -6.77 3.99
CA PHE A 81 16.19 -6.20 3.14
C PHE A 81 16.67 -5.71 1.76
N SER A 82 17.99 -5.60 1.55
CA SER A 82 18.62 -5.22 0.28
C SER A 82 19.29 -6.41 -0.44
N ALA A 83 19.11 -7.63 0.07
CA ALA A 83 19.71 -8.83 -0.52
C ALA A 83 19.31 -9.00 -2.00
N PRO A 84 20.22 -9.43 -2.89
CA PRO A 84 19.90 -9.66 -4.30
C PRO A 84 18.77 -10.69 -4.51
N GLY A 85 18.70 -11.71 -3.65
CA GLY A 85 17.64 -12.73 -3.66
C GLY A 85 16.26 -12.12 -3.45
N LEU A 86 16.09 -11.36 -2.37
CA LEU A 86 14.84 -10.65 -2.09
C LEU A 86 14.44 -9.68 -3.20
N ARG A 87 15.38 -8.89 -3.73
CA ARG A 87 15.09 -7.95 -4.83
C ARG A 87 14.62 -8.69 -6.08
N SER A 88 15.25 -9.81 -6.41
CA SER A 88 14.86 -10.65 -7.54
C SER A 88 13.48 -11.28 -7.33
N ALA A 89 13.21 -11.81 -6.14
CA ALA A 89 11.92 -12.38 -5.77
C ALA A 89 10.78 -11.36 -5.89
N ILE A 90 10.96 -10.15 -5.35
CA ILE A 90 9.97 -9.07 -5.47
C ILE A 90 9.75 -8.73 -6.95
N ARG A 91 10.81 -8.56 -7.73
CA ARG A 91 10.68 -8.22 -9.17
C ARG A 91 9.88 -9.28 -9.93
N LEU A 92 10.19 -10.55 -9.72
CA LEU A 92 9.48 -11.66 -10.37
C LEU A 92 8.02 -11.73 -9.95
N ALA A 93 7.73 -11.65 -8.65
CA ALA A 93 6.37 -11.68 -8.13
C ALA A 93 5.52 -10.50 -8.63
N VAL A 94 6.10 -9.30 -8.69
CA VAL A 94 5.42 -8.12 -9.24
C VAL A 94 5.15 -8.28 -10.74
N SER A 95 6.12 -8.78 -11.50
CA SER A 95 5.95 -9.05 -12.93
C SER A 95 4.85 -10.09 -13.19
N ALA A 96 4.82 -11.17 -12.40
CA ALA A 96 3.85 -12.24 -12.51
C ALA A 96 2.43 -11.79 -12.12
N SER A 97 2.29 -10.83 -11.19
CA SER A 97 0.98 -10.38 -10.70
C SER A 97 0.05 -9.78 -11.75
N ALA A 98 0.52 -9.55 -12.98
CA ALA A 98 -0.20 -9.00 -14.15
C ALA A 98 -1.02 -7.72 -13.86
N ARG A 99 -0.81 -7.07 -12.70
CA ARG A 99 -1.68 -6.01 -12.21
C ARG A 99 -1.28 -4.69 -12.85
N PRO A 100 -2.11 -4.10 -13.73
CA PRO A 100 -1.77 -2.83 -14.34
C PRO A 100 -1.65 -1.75 -13.27
N ARG A 101 -0.65 -0.89 -13.38
CA ARG A 101 -0.51 0.26 -12.49
C ARG A 101 -1.68 1.21 -12.72
N ALA A 102 -2.67 1.16 -11.85
CA ALA A 102 -3.82 2.05 -11.91
C ALA A 102 -3.52 3.38 -11.20
N LYS A 103 -3.84 4.50 -11.87
CA LYS A 103 -3.93 5.81 -11.20
C LYS A 103 -5.16 5.80 -10.29
N LYS A 104 -5.07 6.48 -9.14
CA LYS A 104 -6.20 6.65 -8.21
C LYS A 104 -7.41 7.34 -8.86
N SER A 105 -7.16 8.26 -9.80
CA SER A 105 -8.17 8.85 -10.68
C SER A 105 -7.85 8.53 -12.13
N LYS A 106 -8.88 8.15 -12.91
CA LYS A 106 -8.76 7.91 -14.36
C LYS A 106 -8.62 9.20 -15.17
N LYS A 107 -9.10 10.34 -14.65
CA LYS A 107 -9.15 11.63 -15.36
C LYS A 107 -8.59 12.76 -14.49
N ALA A 108 -7.83 13.66 -15.12
CA ALA A 108 -7.48 14.93 -14.50
C ALA A 108 -8.75 15.78 -14.33
N VAL A 109 -8.82 16.58 -13.28
CA VAL A 109 -9.81 17.65 -13.21
C VAL A 109 -9.35 18.72 -14.20
N THR A 110 -10.12 18.91 -15.28
CA THR A 110 -9.91 19.93 -16.30
C THR A 110 -10.72 21.20 -15.97
N ALA A 111 -10.49 22.29 -16.70
CA ALA A 111 -11.15 23.57 -16.42
C ALA A 111 -12.69 23.48 -16.54
N ASP A 112 -13.21 22.68 -17.46
CA ASP A 112 -14.64 22.40 -17.63
C ASP A 112 -15.21 21.62 -16.43
N ILE A 113 -14.49 20.60 -15.96
CA ILE A 113 -14.87 19.84 -14.76
C ILE A 113 -14.84 20.74 -13.54
N LEU A 114 -13.81 21.58 -13.38
CA LEU A 114 -13.76 22.56 -12.29
C LEU A 114 -14.96 23.50 -12.35
N SER A 115 -15.28 24.02 -13.54
CA SER A 115 -16.43 24.92 -13.72
C SER A 115 -17.73 24.26 -13.28
N ALA A 116 -17.95 22.99 -13.62
CA ALA A 116 -19.09 22.21 -13.18
C ALA A 116 -19.11 21.94 -11.66
N LEU A 117 -17.96 21.82 -11.01
CA LEU A 117 -17.89 21.69 -9.54
C LEU A 117 -18.14 23.03 -8.83
N LEU A 118 -17.77 24.15 -9.45
CA LEU A 118 -18.00 25.47 -8.88
C LEU A 118 -19.49 25.85 -8.94
N THR A 119 -20.25 25.36 -9.93
CA THR A 119 -21.71 25.61 -9.99
C THR A 119 -22.47 24.95 -8.84
N THR A 120 -22.02 23.77 -8.37
CA THR A 120 -22.64 23.12 -7.19
C THR A 120 -22.32 23.86 -5.89
N SER A 121 -21.35 24.76 -5.90
CA SER A 121 -20.83 25.51 -4.75
C SER A 121 -21.16 27.01 -4.84
N ALA A 122 -22.26 27.36 -5.52
CA ALA A 122 -22.62 28.74 -5.86
C ALA A 122 -23.61 29.42 -4.88
N GLY A 123 -23.88 28.81 -3.73
CA GLY A 123 -24.73 29.39 -2.68
C GLY A 123 -24.02 30.43 -1.82
N ASP A 124 -24.79 31.14 -1.00
CA ASP A 124 -24.29 32.21 -0.11
C ASP A 124 -23.87 31.71 1.29
N ARG A 125 -23.84 30.39 1.51
CA ARG A 125 -23.40 29.86 2.81
C ARG A 125 -21.88 29.91 2.89
N LEU A 126 -21.36 30.08 4.10
CA LEU A 126 -19.90 30.05 4.35
C LEU A 126 -19.23 28.76 3.85
N VAL A 127 -19.95 27.64 3.87
CA VAL A 127 -19.47 26.35 3.34
C VAL A 127 -19.26 26.42 1.83
N ASP A 128 -20.18 27.05 1.10
CA ASP A 128 -20.11 27.17 -0.35
C ASP A 128 -18.91 28.06 -0.76
N LEU A 129 -18.72 29.19 -0.05
CA LEU A 129 -17.54 30.06 -0.22
C LEU A 129 -16.22 29.34 0.06
N ARG A 130 -16.16 28.56 1.15
CA ARG A 130 -14.98 27.77 1.53
C ARG A 130 -14.64 26.74 0.46
N ASP A 131 -15.63 25.95 0.03
CA ASP A 131 -15.41 24.86 -0.91
C ASP A 131 -15.00 25.42 -2.28
N ARG A 132 -15.59 26.54 -2.70
CA ARG A 132 -15.17 27.29 -3.89
C ARG A 132 -13.71 27.75 -3.80
N ALA A 133 -13.32 28.35 -2.67
CA ALA A 133 -11.94 28.79 -2.44
C ALA A 133 -10.96 27.60 -2.50
N LEU A 134 -11.27 26.50 -1.81
CA LEU A 134 -10.43 25.29 -1.80
C LEU A 134 -10.27 24.69 -3.21
N LEU A 135 -11.35 24.59 -3.99
CA LEU A 135 -11.33 24.06 -5.35
C LEU A 135 -10.46 24.93 -6.27
N ILE A 136 -10.65 26.26 -6.25
CA ILE A 136 -9.89 27.20 -7.07
C ILE A 136 -8.41 27.19 -6.67
N THR A 137 -8.10 27.30 -5.37
CA THR A 137 -6.72 27.30 -4.88
C THR A 137 -6.00 26.00 -5.23
N ALA A 138 -6.64 24.85 -5.05
CA ALA A 138 -6.04 23.55 -5.39
C ALA A 138 -5.78 23.42 -6.89
N PHE A 139 -6.71 23.87 -7.74
CA PHE A 139 -6.55 23.81 -9.19
C PHE A 139 -5.49 24.80 -9.70
N ALA A 140 -5.58 26.07 -9.32
CA ALA A 140 -4.67 27.14 -9.78
C ALA A 140 -3.22 26.91 -9.32
N SER A 141 -3.00 26.18 -8.23
CA SER A 141 -1.67 25.82 -7.74
C SER A 141 -1.10 24.53 -8.35
N GLY A 142 -1.71 24.00 -9.41
CA GLY A 142 -1.21 22.83 -10.14
C GLY A 142 -1.68 21.48 -9.59
N GLY A 143 -2.80 21.44 -8.86
CA GLY A 143 -3.35 20.19 -8.31
C GLY A 143 -2.66 19.74 -7.02
N ARG A 144 -2.38 20.68 -6.10
CA ARG A 144 -1.78 20.40 -4.79
C ARG A 144 -2.53 19.29 -4.03
N ARG A 145 -1.78 18.52 -3.24
CA ARG A 145 -2.36 17.49 -2.37
C ARG A 145 -3.23 18.13 -1.29
N ARG A 146 -4.25 17.41 -0.82
CA ARG A 146 -5.12 17.87 0.28
C ARG A 146 -4.33 18.29 1.53
N SER A 147 -3.27 17.56 1.86
CA SER A 147 -2.38 17.88 2.99
C SER A 147 -1.60 19.19 2.82
N GLU A 148 -1.28 19.55 1.58
CA GLU A 148 -0.60 20.80 1.25
C GLU A 148 -1.57 21.97 1.36
N ILE A 149 -2.80 21.80 0.87
CA ILE A 149 -3.87 22.81 0.98
C ILE A 149 -4.25 23.06 2.44
N SER A 150 -4.36 22.03 3.28
CA SER A 150 -4.67 22.20 4.70
C SER A 150 -3.58 22.91 5.50
N SER A 151 -2.35 22.97 4.99
CA SER A 151 -1.21 23.63 5.64
C SER A 151 -1.00 25.09 5.21
N LEU A 152 -1.84 25.61 4.31
CA LEU A 152 -1.79 27.01 3.90
C LEU A 152 -2.10 27.92 5.09
N ARG A 153 -1.32 28.99 5.22
CA ARG A 153 -1.48 30.02 6.25
C ARG A 153 -2.06 31.29 5.64
#